data_AF-A0A8S3J7W3-F1
#
_entry.id   AF-A0A8S3J7W3-F1
#
_cell.length_a   1.000
_cell.length_b   1.000
_cell.length_c   1.000
_cell.angle_alpha   90.00
_cell.angle_beta   90.00
_cell.angle_gamma   90.00
#
_symmetry.space_group_name_H-M   'P 1'
#
loop_
_entity.id
_entity.type
_entity.pdbx_description
1 polymer ?
#
loop_
_entity_poly.entity_id
_entity_poly.type
_entity_poly.pdbx_seq_one_letter_code
_entity_poly.pdbx_strand_id
1 'polypeptide(L)'
;MISIGAAGHVIPMFELAKAMKHHNVTFITESVAQNYIDFGFYRNSSSLRVLFTNDSIDALADETKIENDLVEYFTNHSLVDSLAILIPTLARSIDAILNKTIQTLLIEQYDVIIAESFIKGVHALSNDTNIPCVIQTAGVKLDQF
;
A
#
# COMPACT_ATOMS: atom_id res chain seq x y z
N MET A 1 -0.98 -8.28 4.42
CA MET A 1 -1.18 -7.77 3.05
C MET A 1 -0.73 -6.33 3.01
N ILE A 2 0.00 -5.93 1.96
CA ILE A 2 0.68 -4.63 1.90
C ILE A 2 0.46 -4.02 0.51
N SER A 3 -0.07 -2.80 0.45
CA SER A 3 -0.35 -2.06 -0.79
C SER A 3 0.05 -0.60 -0.67
N ILE A 4 0.43 0.02 -1.78
CA ILE A 4 0.40 1.50 -1.86
C ILE A 4 -1.07 1.96 -1.90
N GLY A 5 -1.33 3.18 -1.46
CA GLY A 5 -2.69 3.72 -1.31
C GLY A 5 -3.38 4.10 -2.63
N ALA A 6 -2.65 4.11 -3.74
CA ALA A 6 -3.19 4.50 -5.05
C ALA A 6 -4.28 3.53 -5.55
N ALA A 7 -5.35 4.08 -6.16
CA ALA A 7 -6.55 3.32 -6.55
C ALA A 7 -6.26 2.04 -7.34
N GLY A 8 -5.39 2.11 -8.36
CA GLY A 8 -5.05 0.98 -9.24
C GLY A 8 -4.36 -0.18 -8.54
N HIS A 9 -3.91 0.03 -7.31
CA HIS A 9 -3.12 -0.91 -6.53
C HIS A 9 -3.88 -1.37 -5.28
N VAL A 10 -4.46 -0.43 -4.54
CA VAL A 10 -5.13 -0.74 -3.27
C VAL A 10 -6.44 -1.49 -3.46
N ILE A 11 -7.22 -1.17 -4.50
CA ILE A 11 -8.51 -1.81 -4.77
C ILE A 11 -8.34 -3.33 -5.00
N PRO A 12 -7.52 -3.81 -5.96
CA PRO A 12 -7.38 -5.24 -6.19
C PRO A 12 -6.78 -5.98 -4.98
N MET A 13 -5.85 -5.34 -4.26
CA MET A 13 -5.28 -5.89 -3.03
C MET A 13 -6.34 -6.05 -1.93
N PHE A 14 -7.22 -5.06 -1.79
CA PHE A 14 -8.29 -5.09 -0.82
C PHE A 14 -9.39 -6.10 -1.17
N GLU A 15 -9.75 -6.24 -2.45
CA GLU A 15 -10.67 -7.28 -2.90
C GLU A 15 -10.14 -8.68 -2.56
N LEU A 16 -8.84 -8.92 -2.74
CA LEU A 16 -8.20 -10.17 -2.31
C LEU A 16 -8.26 -10.33 -0.78
N ALA A 17 -8.02 -9.27 0.00
CA ALA A 17 -8.12 -9.31 1.45
C ALA A 17 -9.53 -9.73 1.92
N LYS A 18 -10.59 -9.19 1.29
CA LYS A 18 -11.98 -9.58 1.57
C LYS A 18 -12.27 -11.02 1.19
N ALA A 19 -11.71 -11.50 0.07
CA ALA A 19 -11.89 -12.88 -0.38
C ALA A 19 -11.28 -13.89 0.62
N MET A 20 -10.24 -13.48 1.36
CA MET A 20 -9.58 -14.27 2.41
C MET A 20 -10.34 -14.30 3.74
N LYS A 21 -11.68 -14.28 3.74
CA LYS A 21 -12.54 -14.19 4.94
C LYS A 21 -12.36 -15.28 6.01
N HIS A 22 -11.67 -16.37 5.69
CA HIS A 22 -11.34 -17.47 6.62
C HIS A 22 -9.94 -17.34 7.24
N HIS A 23 -9.24 -16.25 6.97
CA HIS A 23 -7.91 -15.96 7.50
C HIS A 23 -7.95 -14.65 8.28
N ASN A 24 -7.03 -14.49 9.25
CA ASN A 24 -6.81 -13.21 9.90
C ASN A 24 -5.87 -12.38 9.04
N VAL A 25 -6.40 -11.34 8.43
CA VAL A 25 -5.68 -10.47 7.51
C VAL A 25 -5.39 -9.15 8.19
N THR A 26 -4.10 -8.80 8.29
CA THR A 26 -3.67 -7.42 8.52
C THR A 26 -3.38 -6.77 7.17
N PHE A 27 -4.07 -5.68 6.86
CA PHE A 27 -3.95 -4.91 5.62
C PHE A 27 -3.25 -3.58 5.92
N ILE A 28 -2.04 -3.41 5.42
CA ILE A 28 -1.21 -2.20 5.59
C ILE A 28 -1.29 -1.37 4.31
N THR A 29 -1.68 -0.10 4.42
CA THR A 29 -1.83 0.83 3.30
C THR A 29 -1.67 2.28 3.76
N GLU A 30 -1.62 3.23 2.83
CA GLU A 30 -1.70 4.67 3.12
C GLU A 30 -3.14 5.10 3.41
N SER A 31 -3.31 6.21 4.14
CA SER A 31 -4.61 6.76 4.51
C SER A 31 -5.42 7.23 3.30
N VAL A 32 -4.76 7.70 2.24
CA VAL A 32 -5.38 8.12 0.96
C VAL A 32 -6.25 7.04 0.32
N ALA A 33 -6.01 5.76 0.64
CA ALA A 33 -6.85 4.66 0.20
C ALA A 33 -8.33 4.79 0.64
N GLN A 34 -8.60 5.57 1.69
CA GLN A 34 -9.96 5.89 2.14
C GLN A 34 -10.78 6.65 1.09
N ASN A 35 -10.13 7.29 0.11
CA ASN A 35 -10.83 7.93 -1.01
C ASN A 35 -11.50 6.91 -1.96
N TYR A 36 -11.08 5.65 -1.92
CA TYR A 36 -11.58 4.60 -2.82
C TYR A 36 -12.27 3.45 -2.07
N ILE A 37 -11.94 3.25 -0.79
CA ILE A 37 -12.41 2.14 0.02
C ILE A 37 -12.96 2.66 1.35
N ASP A 38 -14.21 2.31 1.64
CA ASP A 38 -14.78 2.53 2.98
C ASP A 38 -14.27 1.44 3.96
N PHE A 39 -13.12 1.70 4.57
CA PHE A 39 -12.58 0.84 5.63
C PHE A 39 -13.43 0.89 6.91
N GLY A 40 -14.29 1.90 7.07
CA GLY A 40 -15.21 2.05 8.21
C GLY A 40 -16.16 0.86 8.34
N PHE A 41 -16.66 0.36 7.21
CA PHE A 41 -17.48 -0.84 7.14
C PHE A 41 -16.80 -2.09 7.73
N TYR A 42 -15.46 -2.18 7.62
CA TYR A 42 -14.69 -3.34 8.06
C TYR A 42 -14.12 -3.21 9.47
N ARG A 43 -14.37 -2.10 10.18
CA ARG A 43 -13.88 -1.88 11.55
C ARG A 43 -14.33 -2.95 12.55
N ASN A 44 -15.47 -3.59 12.30
CA ASN A 44 -16.01 -4.67 13.13
C ASN A 44 -15.67 -6.07 12.60
N SER A 45 -14.86 -6.19 11.55
CA SER A 45 -14.45 -7.49 11.02
C SER A 45 -13.44 -8.13 11.96
N SER A 46 -13.75 -9.33 12.46
CA SER A 46 -12.78 -10.10 13.27
C SER A 46 -11.62 -10.66 12.43
N SER A 47 -11.80 -10.76 11.11
CA SER A 47 -10.85 -11.38 10.19
C SER A 47 -10.05 -10.37 9.36
N LEU A 48 -10.38 -9.08 9.40
CA LEU A 48 -9.68 -8.05 8.62
C LEU A 48 -9.39 -6.83 9.48
N ARG A 49 -8.10 -6.60 9.76
CA ARG A 49 -7.59 -5.41 10.44
C ARG A 49 -6.88 -4.52 9.43
N VAL A 50 -7.16 -3.22 9.46
CA VAL A 50 -6.51 -2.22 8.59
C VAL A 50 -5.56 -1.38 9.44
N LEU A 51 -4.33 -1.21 8.95
CA LEU A 51 -3.32 -0.34 9.54
C LEU A 51 -2.89 0.69 8.50
N PHE A 52 -2.86 1.96 8.90
CA PHE A 52 -2.39 3.04 8.04
C PHE A 52 -0.92 3.31 8.28
N THR A 53 -0.14 3.60 7.24
CA THR A 53 1.29 3.92 7.38
C THR A 53 1.54 5.14 8.28
N ASN A 54 0.65 6.11 8.24
CA ASN A 54 0.62 7.29 9.10
C ASN A 54 -0.65 7.27 9.97
N ASP A 55 -0.46 7.15 11.29
CA ASP A 55 -1.57 7.13 12.27
C ASP A 55 -2.02 8.54 12.71
N SER A 56 -1.44 9.60 12.14
CA SER A 56 -1.85 10.98 12.42
C SER A 56 -3.30 11.22 12.02
N ILE A 57 -4.01 12.05 12.81
CA ILE A 57 -5.37 12.47 12.48
C ILE A 57 -5.47 13.20 11.14
N ASP A 58 -4.38 13.87 10.72
CA ASP A 58 -4.30 14.65 9.50
C ASP A 58 -3.78 13.84 8.29
N ALA A 59 -3.44 12.55 8.47
CA ALA A 59 -2.77 11.74 7.47
C ALA A 59 -3.52 11.70 6.11
N LEU A 60 -4.83 11.51 6.13
CA LEU A 60 -5.65 11.49 4.92
C LEU A 60 -5.59 12.83 4.17
N ALA A 61 -5.66 13.95 4.90
CA ALA A 61 -5.63 15.27 4.30
C ALA A 61 -4.27 15.58 3.68
N ASP A 62 -3.19 15.25 4.38
CA ASP A 62 -1.81 15.44 3.92
C ASP A 62 -1.51 14.59 2.67
N GLU A 63 -1.85 13.31 2.69
CA GLU A 63 -1.60 12.40 1.57
C GLU A 63 -2.47 12.75 0.33
N THR A 64 -3.74 13.13 0.55
CA THR A 64 -4.61 13.60 -0.55
C THR A 64 -4.07 14.87 -1.19
N LYS A 65 -3.54 15.79 -0.37
CA LYS A 65 -2.90 17.00 -0.91
C LYS A 65 -1.70 16.66 -1.77
N ILE A 66 -0.84 15.75 -1.32
CA ILE A 66 0.33 15.28 -2.10
C ILE A 66 -0.11 14.68 -3.43
N GLU A 67 -1.15 13.84 -3.45
CA GLU A 67 -1.70 13.25 -4.68
C GLU A 67 -2.19 14.33 -5.65
N ASN A 68 -2.95 15.31 -5.16
CA ASN A 68 -3.44 16.42 -5.98
C ASN A 68 -2.31 17.30 -6.51
N ASP A 69 -1.34 17.65 -5.65
CA ASP A 69 -0.17 18.45 -6.02
C ASP A 69 0.63 17.72 -7.11
N LEU A 70 0.77 16.39 -7.03
CA LEU A 70 1.41 15.58 -8.07
C LEU A 70 0.63 15.62 -9.39
N VAL A 71 -0.69 15.42 -9.35
CA VAL A 71 -1.55 15.46 -10.55
C VAL A 71 -1.47 16.83 -11.23
N GLU A 72 -1.58 17.91 -10.46
CA GLU A 72 -1.43 19.27 -10.98
C GLU A 72 -0.04 19.46 -11.59
N TYR A 73 1.01 19.00 -10.91
CA TYR A 73 2.38 19.12 -11.40
C TYR A 73 2.59 18.39 -12.72
N PHE A 74 2.11 17.14 -12.85
CA PHE A 74 2.17 16.37 -14.10
C PHE A 74 1.36 16.98 -15.23
N THR A 75 0.26 17.65 -14.91
CA THR A 75 -0.59 18.31 -15.91
C THR A 75 0.10 19.56 -16.48
N ASN A 76 0.92 20.22 -15.66
CA ASN A 76 1.48 21.54 -15.98
C ASN A 76 2.98 21.55 -16.32
N HIS A 77 3.70 20.45 -16.12
CA HIS A 77 5.16 20.36 -16.34
C HIS A 77 5.53 19.22 -17.30
N SER A 78 6.76 19.28 -17.83
CA SER A 78 7.29 18.17 -18.63
C SER A 78 7.50 16.94 -17.75
N LEU A 79 7.40 15.74 -18.35
CA LEU A 79 7.63 14.47 -17.63
C LEU A 79 8.99 14.46 -16.91
N VAL A 80 10.03 15.01 -17.54
CA VAL A 80 11.39 15.07 -16.97
C VAL A 80 11.43 15.92 -15.71
N ASP A 81 10.77 17.07 -15.71
CA ASP A 81 10.70 17.94 -14.54
C ASP A 81 9.86 17.29 -13.42
N SER A 82 8.79 16.58 -13.79
CA SER A 82 7.93 15.88 -12.84
C SER A 82 8.62 14.69 -12.15
N LEU A 83 9.62 14.06 -12.79
CA LEU A 83 10.40 12.98 -12.16
C LEU A 83 11.11 13.45 -10.89
N ALA A 84 11.54 14.72 -10.82
CA ALA A 84 12.23 15.27 -9.66
C ALA A 84 11.36 15.34 -8.39
N ILE A 85 10.04 15.40 -8.55
CA ILE A 85 9.07 15.43 -7.43
C ILE A 85 8.46 14.05 -7.20
N LEU A 86 8.20 13.31 -8.29
CA LEU A 86 7.63 11.97 -8.23
C LEU A 86 8.53 11.00 -7.46
N ILE A 87 9.82 10.94 -7.82
CA ILE A 87 10.75 9.96 -7.25
C ILE A 87 10.85 10.11 -5.73
N PRO A 88 11.10 11.31 -5.16
CA PRO A 88 11.13 11.48 -3.71
C PRO A 88 9.80 11.17 -3.02
N THR A 89 8.67 11.46 -3.67
CA THR A 89 7.35 11.21 -3.09
C THR A 89 7.04 9.72 -3.04
N LEU A 90 7.31 8.99 -4.12
CA LEU A 90 7.21 7.52 -4.14
C LEU A 90 8.18 6.88 -3.15
N ALA A 91 9.41 7.38 -3.03
CA ALA A 91 10.37 6.87 -2.06
C ALA A 91 9.85 7.03 -0.62
N ARG A 92 9.32 8.21 -0.25
CA ARG A 92 8.71 8.44 1.08
C ARG A 92 7.53 7.53 1.36
N SER A 93 6.67 7.31 0.37
CA SER A 93 5.52 6.40 0.48
C SER A 93 5.99 4.96 0.74
N ILE A 94 6.93 4.47 -0.08
CA ILE A 94 7.51 3.13 0.09
C ILE A 94 8.19 2.98 1.45
N ASP A 95 8.97 3.97 1.88
CA ASP A 95 9.65 3.96 3.17
C ASP A 95 8.65 3.90 4.33
N ALA A 96 7.57 4.68 4.28
CA ALA A 96 6.52 4.66 5.30
C ALA A 96 5.84 3.29 5.39
N ILE A 97 5.54 2.67 4.24
CA ILE A 97 4.98 1.32 4.17
C ILE A 97 5.93 0.28 4.75
N LEU A 98 7.20 0.31 4.36
CA LEU A 98 8.20 -0.64 4.86
C LEU A 98 8.41 -0.48 6.36
N ASN A 99 8.51 0.74 6.86
CA ASN A 99 8.64 1.01 8.29
C ASN A 99 7.46 0.46 9.09
N LYS A 100 6.23 0.71 8.64
CA LYS A 100 5.04 0.15 9.30
C LYS A 100 5.04 -1.38 9.24
N THR A 101 5.42 -1.95 8.10
CA THR A 101 5.52 -3.40 7.92
C THR A 101 6.51 -4.01 8.91
N ILE A 102 7.72 -3.45 9.03
CA ILE A 102 8.76 -3.90 9.97
C ILE A 102 8.24 -3.84 11.41
N GLN A 103 7.65 -2.70 11.80
CA GLN A 103 7.09 -2.52 13.15
C GLN A 103 6.03 -3.58 13.46
N THR A 104 5.14 -3.88 12.50
CA THR A 104 4.11 -4.91 12.67
C THR A 104 4.73 -6.31 12.80
N LEU A 105 5.72 -6.66 11.97
CA LEU A 105 6.40 -7.96 12.02
C LEU A 105 7.24 -8.16 13.29
N LEU A 106 7.68 -7.09 13.95
CA LEU A 106 8.41 -7.17 15.21
C LEU A 106 7.52 -7.53 16.41
N ILE A 107 6.22 -7.24 16.32
CA ILE A 107 5.27 -7.39 17.43
C ILE A 107 4.42 -8.66 17.24
N GLU A 108 4.21 -9.07 16.00
CA GLU A 108 3.26 -10.11 15.65
C GLU A 108 3.87 -11.11 14.66
N GLN A 109 3.46 -12.37 14.75
CA GLN A 109 3.85 -13.41 13.81
C GLN A 109 2.83 -13.56 12.69
N TYR A 110 3.33 -13.79 11.49
CA TYR A 110 2.53 -13.97 10.28
C TYR A 110 2.98 -15.22 9.54
N ASP A 111 2.02 -15.99 9.03
CA ASP A 111 2.31 -17.19 8.23
C ASP A 111 2.70 -16.87 6.79
N VAL A 112 2.24 -15.72 6.28
CA VAL A 112 2.46 -15.29 4.89
C VAL A 112 2.40 -13.77 4.79
N ILE A 113 3.29 -13.21 3.97
CA ILE A 113 3.23 -11.83 3.52
C ILE A 113 2.70 -11.84 2.08
N ILE A 114 1.70 -11.01 1.80
CA ILE A 114 1.26 -10.73 0.43
C ILE A 114 1.52 -9.26 0.19
N ALA A 115 2.38 -8.94 -0.77
CA ALA A 115 2.80 -7.58 -1.04
C ALA A 115 2.61 -7.25 -2.51
N GLU A 116 2.30 -6.01 -2.75
CA GLU A 116 2.19 -5.47 -4.09
C GLU A 116 3.59 -5.27 -4.71
N SER A 117 3.71 -5.49 -6.02
CA SER A 117 5.00 -5.53 -6.74
C SER A 117 5.86 -4.25 -6.69
N PHE A 118 5.24 -3.09 -6.43
CA PHE A 118 5.97 -1.82 -6.29
C PHE A 118 6.78 -1.76 -4.99
N ILE A 119 6.46 -2.58 -3.99
CA ILE A 119 7.05 -2.55 -2.66
C ILE A 119 8.19 -3.58 -2.58
N LYS A 120 9.23 -3.39 -3.39
CA LYS A 120 10.34 -4.36 -3.56
C LYS A 120 11.09 -4.69 -2.27
N GLY A 121 11.09 -3.81 -1.28
CA GLY A 121 11.74 -4.04 0.02
C GLY A 121 11.16 -5.22 0.81
N VAL A 122 9.93 -5.64 0.52
CA VAL A 122 9.27 -6.74 1.26
C VAL A 122 9.92 -8.10 0.99
N HIS A 123 10.55 -8.30 -0.17
CA HIS A 123 11.29 -9.54 -0.44
C HIS A 123 12.48 -9.73 0.50
N ALA A 124 13.20 -8.65 0.82
CA ALA A 124 14.31 -8.72 1.77
C ALA A 124 13.78 -9.08 3.17
N LEU A 125 12.70 -8.43 3.60
CA LEU A 125 12.05 -8.72 4.88
C LEU A 125 11.57 -10.17 4.98
N SER A 126 11.03 -10.73 3.90
CA SER A 126 10.60 -12.12 3.82
C SER A 126 11.75 -13.10 4.08
N ASN A 127 12.91 -12.85 3.47
CA ASN A 127 14.10 -13.68 3.69
C ASN A 127 14.61 -13.58 5.14
N ASP A 128 14.65 -12.37 5.69
CA ASP A 128 15.16 -12.13 7.05
C ASP A 128 14.24 -12.72 8.13
N THR A 129 12.93 -12.72 7.89
CA THR A 129 11.92 -13.24 8.83
C THR A 129 11.59 -14.72 8.60
N ASN A 130 12.07 -15.32 7.51
CA ASN A 130 11.69 -16.65 7.04
C ASN A 130 10.17 -16.83 6.86
N ILE A 131 9.46 -15.74 6.54
CA ILE A 131 8.02 -15.73 6.25
C ILE A 131 7.84 -15.72 4.73
N PRO A 132 7.12 -16.69 4.13
CA PRO A 132 6.86 -16.70 2.69
C PRO A 132 6.22 -15.41 2.20
N CYS A 133 6.70 -14.88 1.07
CA CYS A 133 6.14 -13.68 0.44
C CYS A 133 5.57 -13.99 -0.95
N VAL A 134 4.32 -13.60 -1.15
CA VAL A 134 3.62 -13.65 -2.44
C VAL A 134 3.57 -12.23 -3.00
N ILE A 135 4.14 -12.04 -4.19
CA ILE A 135 4.04 -10.77 -4.90
C ILE A 135 2.80 -10.75 -5.77
N GLN A 136 1.91 -9.81 -5.48
CA GLN A 136 0.76 -9.52 -6.31
C GLN A 136 1.13 -8.41 -7.30
N THR A 137 0.92 -8.71 -8.58
CA THR A 137 0.95 -7.72 -9.66
C THR A 137 -0.50 -7.44 -10.06
N ALA A 138 -0.88 -6.17 -10.11
CA ALA A 138 -2.10 -5.78 -10.82
C ALA A 138 -1.86 -6.11 -12.30
N GLY A 139 -2.47 -7.19 -12.79
CA GLY A 139 -2.22 -7.69 -14.13
C GLY A 139 -2.61 -6.67 -15.19
N VAL A 140 -1.63 -6.02 -15.82
CA VAL A 140 -1.76 -5.62 -17.21
C VAL A 140 -1.45 -6.88 -18.02
N LYS A 141 -2.41 -7.41 -18.77
CA LYS A 141 -2.09 -8.34 -19.85
C LYS A 141 -1.22 -7.56 -20.84
N LEU A 142 0.09 -7.81 -20.83
CA LEU A 142 1.04 -7.24 -21.80
C LEU A 142 1.01 -8.01 -23.15
N ASP A 143 -0.16 -8.49 -23.57
CA ASP A 143 -0.35 -9.20 -24.83
C ASP A 143 -0.96 -8.30 -25.92
N GLN A 144 -0.90 -6.97 -25.78
CA GLN A 144 -1.51 -6.01 -26.72
C GLN A 144 -0.65 -4.76 -27.00
N PHE A 145 0.66 -4.95 -27.22
CA PHE A 145 1.48 -4.00 -27.99
C PHE A 145 2.48 -4.74 -28.87
#